data_AF-A0A345RDW6-F1
#
_entry.id   AF-A0A345RDW6-F1
#
_cell.length_a   1.000
_cell.length_b   1.000
_cell.length_c   1.000
_cell.angle_alpha   90.00
_cell.angle_beta   90.00
_cell.angle_gamma   90.00
#
_symmetry.space_group_name_H-M   'P 1'
#
loop_
_entity.id
_entity.type
_entity.pdbx_description
1 polymer ?
#
loop_
_entity_poly.entity_id
_entity_poly.type
_entity_poly.pdbx_seq_one_letter_code
_entity_poly.pdbx_strand_id
1 'polypeptide(L)'
;MLIVSRCLVPAGACRVWPRQLCSGLRDWGGPSFSVCSSSDECKMSNQNNDAAILSAVTQSVLSDVKLRAPTPKPRIAKTWSLPGFFGKCRIMTSFGKLPIEALRKRDPVKTLSGEYLEVTWVDKIQLDEDFLLHHPQAQPVFIPRNGLGSLQPETNMLVSPAQRLKEPGRVGREALKPASELVGRTSATRLPHSGFTYYVFHCEKPAVINVEGIWFHVAP
;
A
#
# COMPACT_ATOMS: atom_id res chain seq x y z
N MET A 1 -8.68 24.36 -34.02
CA MET A 1 -9.55 25.20 -33.18
C MET A 1 -9.30 24.77 -31.73
N LEU A 2 -8.48 25.53 -31.01
CA LEU A 2 -8.08 25.24 -29.62
C LEU A 2 -9.20 25.65 -28.67
N ILE A 3 -9.58 24.79 -27.74
CA ILE A 3 -10.37 25.16 -26.56
C ILE A 3 -9.50 24.89 -25.33
N VAL A 4 -9.12 25.99 -24.68
CA VAL A 4 -8.31 26.04 -23.47
C VAL A 4 -9.29 26.25 -22.31
N SER A 5 -9.56 25.22 -21.51
CA SER A 5 -10.32 25.36 -20.27
C SER A 5 -9.35 25.39 -19.10
N ARG A 6 -9.30 26.55 -18.43
CA ARG A 6 -8.47 26.84 -17.27
C ARG A 6 -9.35 26.86 -16.01
N CYS A 7 -8.89 26.12 -15.01
CA CYS A 7 -9.03 26.28 -13.55
C CYS A 7 -10.40 26.57 -12.91
N LEU A 8 -10.78 25.71 -11.96
CA LEU A 8 -11.32 26.16 -10.67
C LEU A 8 -10.77 25.27 -9.54
N VAL A 9 -10.09 25.88 -8.57
CA VAL A 9 -9.58 25.29 -7.32
C VAL A 9 -10.54 25.70 -6.20
N PRO A 10 -10.97 24.82 -5.29
CA PRO A 10 -11.57 25.24 -4.04
C PRO A 10 -10.54 25.33 -2.91
N ALA A 11 -10.57 26.47 -2.23
CA ALA A 11 -9.78 26.82 -1.07
C ALA A 11 -10.41 26.34 0.25
N GLY A 12 -9.55 26.03 1.22
CA GLY A 12 -9.70 26.42 2.63
C GLY A 12 -10.81 25.78 3.48
N ALA A 13 -10.43 24.83 4.34
CA ALA A 13 -11.18 24.52 5.56
C ALA A 13 -10.25 24.60 6.77
N CYS A 14 -10.33 25.72 7.48
CA CYS A 14 -9.64 26.00 8.73
C CYS A 14 -10.40 25.33 9.89
N ARG A 15 -9.72 24.48 10.68
CA ARG A 15 -10.33 23.79 11.84
C ARG A 15 -10.40 24.74 13.04
N VAL A 16 -11.61 25.03 13.48
CA VAL A 16 -11.91 25.78 14.70
C VAL A 16 -11.82 24.83 15.91
N TRP A 17 -11.01 25.20 16.89
CA TRP A 17 -10.98 24.62 18.24
C TRP A 17 -11.99 25.37 19.13
N PRO A 18 -12.75 24.71 20.02
CA PRO A 18 -13.38 25.40 21.14
C PRO A 18 -12.46 25.35 22.37
N ARG A 19 -11.94 26.52 22.75
CA ARG A 19 -11.69 26.88 24.16
C ARG A 19 -12.99 27.43 24.72
N GLN A 20 -13.50 26.87 25.81
CA GLN A 20 -14.29 27.66 26.75
C GLN A 20 -14.16 27.11 28.17
N LEU A 21 -13.79 28.02 29.05
CA LEU A 21 -13.54 27.90 30.48
C LEU A 21 -14.36 29.03 31.13
N CYS A 22 -14.78 28.82 32.37
CA CYS A 22 -15.42 29.78 33.30
C CYS A 22 -16.93 30.02 33.09
N SER A 23 -17.77 30.27 34.09
CA SER A 23 -17.80 30.12 35.55
C SER A 23 -19.09 30.82 36.04
N GLY A 24 -19.79 30.24 37.01
CA GLY A 24 -20.37 30.97 38.14
C GLY A 24 -21.62 31.88 37.98
N LEU A 25 -22.61 31.55 38.81
CA LEU A 25 -23.40 32.45 39.68
C LEU A 25 -24.40 33.44 39.04
N ARG A 26 -25.70 33.22 39.29
CA ARG A 26 -26.47 34.02 40.27
C ARG A 26 -27.94 33.59 40.44
N ASP A 27 -28.35 33.66 41.70
CA ASP A 27 -29.70 33.54 42.29
C ASP A 27 -30.74 34.48 41.70
N TRP A 28 -31.99 34.01 41.59
CA TRP A 28 -33.21 34.82 41.78
C TRP A 28 -34.25 33.96 42.54
N GLY A 29 -34.72 34.48 43.67
CA GLY A 29 -35.68 33.81 44.55
C GLY A 29 -37.11 34.36 44.46
N GLY A 30 -38.03 33.57 45.02
CA GLY A 30 -39.34 33.97 45.54
C GLY A 30 -40.56 33.33 44.84
N PRO A 31 -41.73 33.21 45.50
CA PRO A 31 -42.02 33.14 46.93
C PRO A 31 -42.76 31.85 47.35
N SER A 32 -42.73 31.60 48.67
CA SER A 32 -43.47 30.55 49.37
C SER A 32 -44.99 30.77 49.31
N PHE A 33 -45.74 29.71 49.04
CA PHE A 33 -47.14 29.57 49.46
C PHE A 33 -47.29 28.26 50.23
N SER A 34 -47.59 28.38 51.53
CA SER A 34 -48.00 27.29 52.38
C SER A 34 -49.52 27.11 52.30
N VAL A 35 -49.98 25.90 52.01
CA VAL A 35 -51.31 25.44 52.39
C VAL A 35 -51.14 24.11 53.11
N CYS A 36 -51.40 24.12 54.42
CA CYS A 36 -51.60 22.91 55.21
C CYS A 36 -53.08 22.52 55.10
N SER A 37 -53.35 21.23 54.86
CA SER A 37 -54.48 20.42 55.38
C SER A 37 -54.31 19.01 54.79
N SER A 38 -53.69 18.09 55.53
CA SER A 38 -54.38 17.02 56.25
C SER A 38 -55.49 16.34 55.46
N SER A 39 -55.21 15.13 54.94
CA SER A 39 -55.99 13.94 55.26
C SER A 39 -55.29 12.70 54.71
N ASP A 40 -55.36 11.66 55.52
CA ASP A 40 -54.75 10.34 55.44
C ASP A 40 -54.87 9.65 54.08
N GLU A 41 -53.76 9.13 53.54
CA GLU A 41 -53.85 8.00 52.61
C GLU A 41 -52.68 7.03 52.71
N CYS A 42 -53.05 5.81 53.09
CA CYS A 42 -52.36 4.51 53.06
C CYS A 42 -50.83 4.47 52.83
N LYS A 43 -50.13 4.09 53.90
CA LYS A 43 -48.91 3.27 53.82
C LYS A 43 -49.15 2.05 52.93
N MET A 44 -48.48 2.01 51.79
CA MET A 44 -48.08 0.76 51.14
C MET A 44 -46.73 0.99 50.45
N SER A 45 -45.66 0.81 51.22
CA SER A 45 -44.31 0.69 50.69
C SER A 45 -44.19 -0.64 49.95
N ASN A 46 -44.60 -0.68 48.68
CA ASN A 46 -44.13 -1.71 47.78
C ASN A 46 -42.85 -1.20 47.12
N GLN A 47 -41.71 -1.48 47.75
CA GLN A 47 -40.41 -1.30 47.11
C GLN A 47 -40.37 -2.26 45.91
N ASN A 48 -40.71 -1.72 44.73
CA ASN A 48 -40.60 -2.45 43.47
C ASN A 48 -39.12 -2.75 43.23
N ASN A 49 -38.71 -3.98 43.60
CA ASN A 49 -37.38 -4.53 43.38
C ASN A 49 -37.09 -4.82 41.89
N ASP A 50 -38.00 -4.48 41.00
CA ASP A 50 -37.88 -4.76 39.56
C ASP A 50 -36.74 -3.98 38.91
N ALA A 51 -36.48 -2.74 39.35
CA ALA A 51 -35.37 -1.93 38.85
C ALA A 51 -34.00 -2.51 39.28
N ALA A 52 -33.93 -3.08 40.49
CA ALA A 52 -32.72 -3.69 41.01
C ALA A 52 -32.43 -5.04 40.32
N ILE A 53 -33.46 -5.85 40.05
CA ILE A 53 -33.33 -7.13 39.35
C ILE A 53 -32.97 -6.90 37.88
N LEU A 54 -33.58 -5.93 37.20
CA LEU A 54 -33.24 -5.57 35.82
C LEU A 54 -31.78 -5.09 35.72
N SER A 55 -31.33 -4.25 36.66
CA SER A 55 -29.94 -3.77 36.69
C SER A 55 -28.95 -4.93 36.91
N ALA A 56 -29.24 -5.83 37.85
CA ALA A 56 -28.40 -6.99 38.16
C ALA A 56 -28.29 -7.97 36.98
N VAL A 57 -29.40 -8.21 36.25
CA VAL A 57 -29.41 -9.05 35.05
C VAL A 57 -28.65 -8.39 33.91
N THR A 58 -28.77 -7.08 33.69
CA THR A 58 -27.93 -6.40 32.69
C THR A 58 -26.43 -6.43 33.02
N GLN A 59 -26.06 -6.36 34.31
CA GLN A 59 -24.65 -6.42 34.72
C GLN A 59 -24.05 -7.81 34.51
N SER A 60 -24.80 -8.90 34.75
CA SER A 60 -24.29 -10.27 34.54
C SER A 60 -24.14 -10.61 33.06
N VAL A 61 -25.08 -10.18 32.21
CA VAL A 61 -25.02 -10.44 30.75
C VAL A 61 -23.89 -9.65 30.09
N LEU A 62 -23.53 -8.47 30.62
CA LEU A 62 -22.40 -7.67 30.12
C LEU A 62 -21.02 -8.21 30.54
N SER A 63 -20.92 -8.90 31.68
CA SER A 63 -19.64 -9.45 32.15
C SER A 63 -19.21 -10.73 31.42
N ASP A 64 -20.17 -11.54 30.95
CA ASP A 64 -19.86 -12.79 30.22
C ASP A 64 -19.54 -12.55 28.74
N VAL A 65 -19.94 -11.40 28.19
CA VAL A 65 -19.58 -10.97 26.84
C VAL A 65 -18.28 -10.16 26.90
N LYS A 66 -17.24 -10.73 27.51
CA LYS A 66 -15.87 -10.33 27.20
C LYS A 66 -15.58 -10.81 25.79
N LEU A 67 -16.08 -10.06 24.80
CA LEU A 67 -15.71 -10.16 23.40
C LEU A 67 -14.19 -10.04 23.34
N ARG A 68 -13.51 -11.19 23.35
CA ARG A 68 -12.14 -11.26 22.88
C ARG A 68 -12.24 -10.79 21.44
N ALA A 69 -11.79 -9.55 21.20
CA ALA A 69 -11.58 -9.07 19.86
C ALA A 69 -10.87 -10.20 19.11
N PRO A 70 -11.42 -10.72 18.00
CA PRO A 70 -10.78 -11.80 17.28
C PRO A 70 -9.36 -11.33 17.03
N THR A 71 -8.39 -12.06 17.58
CA THR A 71 -6.98 -11.80 17.29
C THR A 71 -6.89 -11.74 15.78
N PRO A 72 -6.48 -10.60 15.19
CA PRO A 72 -6.40 -10.51 13.75
C PRO A 72 -5.47 -11.66 13.35
N LYS A 73 -6.03 -12.66 12.64
CA LYS A 73 -5.22 -13.70 12.03
C LYS A 73 -4.07 -12.96 11.35
N PRO A 74 -2.80 -13.33 11.59
CA PRO A 74 -1.69 -12.65 10.93
C PRO A 74 -2.03 -12.68 9.44
N ARG A 75 -2.39 -11.52 8.89
CA ARG A 75 -2.63 -11.40 7.46
C ARG A 75 -1.26 -11.68 6.89
N ILE A 76 -1.06 -12.90 6.39
CA ILE A 76 0.15 -13.25 5.65
C ILE A 76 0.29 -12.12 4.64
N ALA A 77 1.31 -11.28 4.82
CA ALA A 77 1.48 -10.11 3.99
C ALA A 77 1.61 -10.64 2.57
N LYS A 78 0.56 -10.44 1.76
CA LYS A 78 0.43 -11.07 0.44
C LYS A 78 1.65 -10.64 -0.36
N THR A 79 2.57 -11.57 -0.63
CA THR A 79 3.78 -11.26 -1.37
C THR A 79 3.40 -10.95 -2.81
N TRP A 80 3.90 -9.83 -3.34
CA TRP A 80 3.73 -9.50 -4.75
C TRP A 80 4.54 -10.48 -5.59
N SER A 81 3.90 -11.13 -6.57
CA SER A 81 4.51 -12.20 -7.36
C SER A 81 4.70 -11.84 -8.84
N LEU A 82 4.12 -10.74 -9.29
CA LEU A 82 4.14 -10.35 -10.69
C LEU A 82 5.49 -9.69 -11.04
N PRO A 83 6.31 -10.25 -11.95
CA PRO A 83 7.52 -9.59 -12.44
C PRO A 83 7.16 -8.43 -13.37
N GLY A 84 8.14 -7.58 -13.70
CA GLY A 84 7.94 -6.49 -14.66
C GLY A 84 8.90 -5.32 -14.49
N PHE A 85 8.97 -4.49 -15.52
CA PHE A 85 9.84 -3.34 -15.61
C PHE A 85 9.06 -2.06 -15.90
N PHE A 86 9.68 -0.92 -15.62
CA PHE A 86 9.17 0.37 -16.04
C PHE A 86 9.43 0.63 -17.53
N GLY A 87 8.54 1.37 -18.19
CA GLY A 87 8.59 1.63 -19.63
C GLY A 87 9.89 2.25 -20.15
N LYS A 88 10.59 3.01 -19.30
CA LYS A 88 11.86 3.66 -19.65
C LYS A 88 13.10 2.77 -19.46
N CYS A 89 12.95 1.57 -18.89
CA CYS A 89 14.06 0.64 -18.77
C CYS A 89 14.50 0.17 -20.16
N ARG A 90 15.81 0.24 -20.44
CA ARG A 90 16.36 -0.18 -21.73
C ARG A 90 16.95 -1.57 -21.66
N ILE A 91 16.50 -2.42 -22.57
CA ILE A 91 16.96 -3.79 -22.77
C ILE A 91 18.07 -3.79 -23.80
N MET A 92 19.13 -4.56 -23.55
CA MET A 92 20.16 -4.77 -24.56
C MET A 92 19.65 -5.74 -25.62
N THR A 93 19.48 -5.22 -26.83
CA THR A 93 19.12 -5.98 -28.04
C THR A 93 20.32 -6.06 -28.99
N SER A 94 20.21 -6.81 -30.08
CA SER A 94 21.27 -6.81 -31.12
C SER A 94 21.45 -5.43 -31.77
N PHE A 95 20.39 -4.62 -31.77
CA PHE A 95 20.36 -3.24 -32.28
C PHE A 95 20.85 -2.19 -31.28
N GLY A 96 21.22 -2.62 -30.06
CA GLY A 96 21.60 -1.74 -28.95
C GLY A 96 20.55 -1.64 -27.85
N LYS A 97 20.58 -0.55 -27.09
CA LYS A 97 19.71 -0.35 -25.91
C LYS A 97 18.32 0.14 -26.33
N LEU A 98 17.34 -0.76 -26.35
CA LEU A 98 15.96 -0.48 -26.74
C LEU A 98 15.08 -0.28 -25.49
N PRO A 99 14.31 0.81 -25.37
CA PRO A 99 13.36 0.97 -24.27
C PRO A 99 12.27 -0.11 -24.33
N ILE A 100 11.86 -0.64 -23.17
CA ILE A 100 10.96 -1.80 -23.11
C ILE A 100 9.57 -1.53 -23.72
N GLU A 101 9.10 -0.27 -23.68
CA GLU A 101 7.85 0.12 -24.33
C GLU A 101 7.87 -0.04 -25.87
N ALA A 102 9.07 0.00 -26.46
CA ALA A 102 9.28 -0.21 -27.88
C ALA A 102 9.56 -1.68 -28.25
N LEU A 103 9.74 -2.57 -27.26
CA LEU A 103 10.00 -3.98 -27.48
C LEU A 103 8.82 -4.66 -28.20
N ARG A 104 9.11 -5.46 -29.20
CA ARG A 104 8.14 -6.21 -29.99
C ARG A 104 8.49 -7.71 -30.01
N LYS A 105 7.51 -8.51 -30.42
CA LYS A 105 7.73 -9.93 -30.65
C LYS A 105 8.82 -10.10 -31.71
N ARG A 106 9.68 -11.10 -31.51
CA ARG A 106 10.84 -11.46 -32.33
C ARG A 106 12.03 -10.52 -32.22
N ASP A 107 11.98 -9.52 -31.33
CA ASP A 107 13.18 -8.71 -31.05
C ASP A 107 14.25 -9.57 -30.36
N PRO A 108 15.51 -9.54 -30.84
CA PRO A 108 16.61 -10.32 -30.28
C PRO A 108 17.18 -9.63 -29.03
N VAL A 109 17.01 -10.24 -27.86
CA VAL A 109 17.51 -9.74 -26.56
C VAL A 109 18.79 -10.46 -26.13
N LYS A 110 19.74 -9.72 -25.58
CA LYS A 110 21.04 -10.24 -25.15
C LYS A 110 20.92 -11.02 -23.84
N THR A 111 21.38 -12.26 -23.87
CA THR A 111 21.42 -13.14 -22.70
C THR A 111 22.79 -13.12 -22.01
N LEU A 112 22.84 -13.62 -20.77
CA LEU A 112 24.07 -13.78 -20.00
C LEU A 112 25.07 -14.76 -20.64
N SER A 113 24.60 -15.77 -21.39
CA SER A 113 25.47 -16.69 -22.14
C SER A 113 26.12 -16.02 -23.36
N GLY A 114 25.66 -14.83 -23.75
CA GLY A 114 26.12 -14.11 -24.94
C GLY A 114 25.27 -14.37 -26.18
N GLU A 115 24.35 -15.33 -26.12
CA GLU A 115 23.37 -15.59 -27.19
C GLU A 115 22.31 -14.49 -27.23
N TYR A 116 21.67 -14.33 -28.39
CA TYR A 116 20.47 -13.52 -28.53
C TYR A 116 19.25 -14.43 -28.60
N LEU A 117 18.21 -14.13 -27.82
CA LEU A 117 16.95 -14.86 -27.85
C LEU A 117 15.82 -13.96 -28.33
N GLU A 118 14.89 -14.54 -29.06
CA GLU A 118 13.72 -13.82 -29.54
C GLU A 118 12.67 -13.67 -28.43
N VAL A 119 12.10 -12.46 -28.36
CA VAL A 119 10.94 -12.18 -27.51
C VAL A 119 9.70 -12.85 -28.09
N THR A 120 9.04 -13.70 -27.33
CA THR A 120 7.83 -14.42 -27.79
C THR A 120 6.56 -13.64 -27.45
N TRP A 121 6.58 -12.92 -26.33
CA TRP A 121 5.42 -12.22 -25.80
C TRP A 121 5.81 -10.93 -25.06
N VAL A 122 4.95 -9.92 -25.13
CA VAL A 122 5.09 -8.64 -24.42
C VAL A 122 3.72 -8.25 -23.88
N ASP A 123 3.63 -8.06 -22.57
CA ASP A 123 2.47 -7.61 -21.82
C ASP A 123 2.68 -6.23 -21.21
N LYS A 124 1.55 -5.55 -21.04
CA LYS A 124 1.46 -4.26 -20.38
C LYS A 124 0.40 -4.33 -19.29
N ILE A 125 0.83 -4.21 -18.05
CA ILE A 125 -0.01 -4.35 -16.85
C ILE A 125 -0.12 -2.99 -16.19
N GLN A 126 -1.32 -2.43 -16.18
CA GLN A 126 -1.64 -1.16 -15.54
C GLN A 126 -2.13 -1.39 -14.12
N LEU A 127 -1.51 -0.70 -13.17
CA LEU A 127 -1.95 -0.62 -11.79
C LEU A 127 -2.46 0.79 -11.54
N ASP A 128 -3.71 0.91 -11.14
CA ASP A 128 -4.33 2.18 -10.79
C ASP A 128 -4.00 2.59 -9.35
N GLU A 129 -4.45 3.79 -8.99
CA GLU A 129 -4.22 4.38 -7.67
C GLU A 129 -4.83 3.55 -6.55
N ASP A 130 -6.09 3.15 -6.72
CA ASP A 130 -6.84 2.40 -5.71
C ASP A 130 -6.19 1.04 -5.44
N PHE A 131 -5.75 0.33 -6.49
CA PHE A 131 -5.03 -0.92 -6.35
C PHE A 131 -3.71 -0.74 -5.62
N LEU A 132 -2.93 0.30 -5.96
CA LEU A 132 -1.63 0.56 -5.34
C LEU A 132 -1.74 1.04 -3.88
N LEU A 133 -2.84 1.67 -3.50
CA LEU A 133 -3.20 1.99 -2.11
C LEU A 133 -3.52 0.73 -1.30
N HIS A 134 -4.33 -0.17 -1.86
CA HIS A 134 -4.71 -1.42 -1.20
C HIS A 134 -3.62 -2.50 -1.25
N HIS A 135 -2.64 -2.37 -2.15
CA HIS A 135 -1.52 -3.29 -2.32
C HIS A 135 -0.16 -2.58 -2.33
N PRO A 136 0.31 -2.05 -1.18
CA PRO A 136 1.63 -1.41 -1.08
C PRO A 136 2.80 -2.32 -1.47
N GLN A 137 2.63 -3.65 -1.41
CA GLN A 137 3.61 -4.62 -1.88
C GLN A 137 3.84 -4.58 -3.40
N ALA A 138 2.91 -4.01 -4.17
CA ALA A 138 3.00 -3.87 -5.62
C ALA A 138 3.73 -2.59 -6.04
N GLN A 139 4.06 -1.70 -5.10
CA GLN A 139 4.78 -0.47 -5.37
C GLN A 139 6.19 -0.77 -5.91
N PRO A 140 6.66 -0.02 -6.92
CA PRO A 140 7.91 -0.32 -7.58
C PRO A 140 9.13 -0.12 -6.66
N VAL A 141 10.15 -0.93 -6.92
CA VAL A 141 11.48 -0.77 -6.33
C VAL A 141 12.29 0.15 -7.25
N PHE A 142 12.71 1.27 -6.69
CA PHE A 142 13.66 2.20 -7.29
C PHE A 142 15.08 1.69 -7.04
N ILE A 143 15.84 1.52 -8.12
CA ILE A 143 17.25 1.19 -8.07
C ILE A 143 18.00 2.40 -8.66
N PRO A 144 18.72 3.18 -7.84
CA PRO A 144 19.48 4.31 -8.34
C PRO A 144 20.67 3.82 -9.18
N ARG A 145 21.16 4.67 -10.08
CA ARG A 145 22.40 4.47 -10.83
C ARG A 145 23.54 4.09 -9.87
N ASN A 146 24.34 3.10 -10.25
CA ASN A 146 25.42 2.54 -9.45
C ASN A 146 24.98 1.96 -8.09
N GLY A 147 23.68 1.77 -7.89
CA GLY A 147 23.10 1.45 -6.60
C GLY A 147 23.31 0.02 -6.08
N LEU A 148 23.69 -0.90 -6.97
CA LEU A 148 23.96 -2.31 -6.64
C LEU A 148 25.46 -2.61 -6.54
N GLY A 149 26.32 -1.61 -6.69
CA GLY A 149 27.77 -1.78 -6.80
C GLY A 149 28.22 -2.03 -8.24
N SER A 150 29.54 -2.03 -8.46
CA SER A 150 30.16 -2.32 -9.77
C SER A 150 29.68 -1.44 -10.93
N LEU A 151 29.36 -0.16 -10.67
CA LEU A 151 28.83 0.78 -11.67
C LEU A 151 27.51 0.33 -12.32
N GLN A 152 26.69 -0.45 -11.60
CA GLN A 152 25.39 -0.95 -12.05
C GLN A 152 24.27 -0.56 -11.07
N PRO A 153 23.06 -0.23 -11.55
CA PRO A 153 22.68 -0.05 -12.96
C PRO A 153 23.36 1.17 -13.58
N GLU A 154 23.43 1.20 -14.90
CA GLU A 154 23.98 2.34 -15.65
C GLU A 154 23.13 3.62 -15.50
N THR A 155 21.83 3.45 -15.26
CA THR A 155 20.87 4.55 -15.04
C THR A 155 19.88 4.20 -13.93
N ASN A 156 19.12 5.20 -13.49
CA ASN A 156 18.06 4.98 -12.53
C ASN A 156 16.95 4.15 -13.17
N MET A 157 16.48 3.10 -12.47
CA MET A 157 15.42 2.25 -12.98
C MET A 157 14.39 1.89 -11.91
N LEU A 158 13.18 1.58 -12.36
CA LEU A 158 12.08 1.12 -11.53
C LEU A 158 11.69 -0.28 -11.99
N VAL A 159 11.60 -1.20 -11.04
CA VAL A 159 11.26 -2.60 -11.30
C VAL A 159 10.18 -3.09 -10.35
N SER A 160 9.50 -4.15 -10.76
CA SER A 160 8.53 -4.80 -9.90
C SER A 160 9.24 -5.50 -8.73
N PRO A 161 8.68 -5.48 -7.50
CA PRO A 161 9.29 -6.15 -6.35
C PRO A 161 9.57 -7.65 -6.56
N ALA A 162 8.76 -8.33 -7.39
CA ALA A 162 8.92 -9.75 -7.69
C ALA A 162 9.96 -10.02 -8.79
N GLN A 163 10.46 -8.98 -9.47
CA GLN A 163 11.43 -9.11 -10.55
C GLN A 163 12.74 -9.68 -10.01
N ARG A 164 13.18 -10.81 -10.56
CA ARG A 164 14.41 -11.48 -10.12
C ARG A 164 15.62 -10.98 -10.90
N LEU A 165 16.69 -10.64 -10.18
CA LEU A 165 17.95 -10.16 -10.75
C LEU A 165 19.15 -10.80 -10.08
N LYS A 166 20.27 -10.79 -10.78
CA LYS A 166 21.56 -11.25 -10.28
C LYS A 166 22.28 -10.08 -9.60
N GLU A 167 22.57 -10.22 -8.31
CA GLU A 167 23.39 -9.24 -7.58
C GLU A 167 24.81 -9.16 -8.21
N PRO A 168 25.33 -7.97 -8.55
CA PRO A 168 26.70 -7.81 -9.03
C PRO A 168 27.72 -8.38 -8.04
N GLY A 169 28.78 -9.02 -8.55
CA GLY A 169 29.83 -9.62 -7.73
C GLY A 169 29.54 -11.01 -7.15
N ARG A 170 28.30 -11.53 -7.26
CA ARG A 170 27.98 -12.93 -6.91
C ARG A 170 28.06 -13.86 -8.12
N VAL A 171 28.78 -14.97 -7.97
CA VAL A 171 28.92 -16.02 -8.99
C VAL A 171 27.96 -17.17 -8.68
N GLY A 172 27.39 -17.82 -9.71
CA GLY A 172 26.48 -18.97 -9.57
C GLY A 172 25.00 -18.67 -9.90
N ARG A 173 24.21 -19.74 -10.12
CA ARG A 173 22.75 -19.67 -10.40
C ARG A 173 21.92 -19.32 -9.17
N GLU A 174 22.40 -19.59 -7.96
CA GLU A 174 21.76 -19.23 -6.68
C GLU A 174 21.74 -17.72 -6.41
N ALA A 175 22.37 -16.91 -7.25
CA ALA A 175 22.49 -15.47 -7.08
C ALA A 175 21.26 -14.67 -7.53
N LEU A 176 20.18 -15.32 -7.98
CA LEU A 176 18.95 -14.63 -8.38
C LEU A 176 18.08 -14.29 -7.17
N LYS A 177 17.93 -13.01 -6.90
CA LYS A 177 17.10 -12.48 -5.80
C LYS A 177 15.99 -11.59 -6.34
N PRO A 178 14.79 -11.61 -5.73
CA PRO A 178 13.74 -10.67 -6.06
C PRO A 178 14.17 -9.24 -5.67
N ALA A 179 13.76 -8.24 -6.44
CA ALA A 179 14.08 -6.85 -6.19
C ALA A 179 13.61 -6.37 -4.81
N SER A 180 12.56 -6.97 -4.25
CA SER A 180 12.10 -6.71 -2.88
C SER A 180 13.16 -6.99 -1.81
N GLU A 181 14.02 -7.99 -2.01
CA GLU A 181 15.11 -8.31 -1.07
C GLU A 181 16.27 -7.30 -1.13
N LEU A 182 16.36 -6.48 -2.19
CA LEU A 182 17.39 -5.44 -2.28
C LEU A 182 17.12 -4.25 -1.37
N VAL A 183 15.85 -4.01 -1.05
CA VAL A 183 15.41 -2.89 -0.23
C VAL A 183 15.95 -3.07 1.19
N GLY A 184 16.74 -2.09 1.64
CA GLY A 184 17.40 -2.14 2.96
C GLY A 184 18.73 -2.90 2.99
N ARG A 185 19.08 -3.67 1.94
CA ARG A 185 20.40 -4.31 1.78
C ARG A 185 21.34 -3.52 0.86
N THR A 186 20.77 -2.74 -0.05
CA THR A 186 21.46 -1.90 -1.03
C THR A 186 20.89 -0.48 -0.97
N SER A 187 21.31 0.39 -1.90
CA SER A 187 20.69 1.72 -2.07
C SER A 187 19.30 1.69 -2.73
N ALA A 188 18.79 0.50 -3.09
CA ALA A 188 17.43 0.35 -3.61
C ALA A 188 16.38 0.69 -2.56
N THR A 189 15.34 1.41 -2.96
CA THR A 189 14.24 1.85 -2.09
C THR A 189 12.89 1.58 -2.75
N ARG A 190 11.81 1.50 -1.96
CA ARG A 190 10.46 1.55 -2.55
C ARG A 190 10.11 2.99 -2.86
N LEU A 191 9.59 3.24 -4.05
CA LEU A 191 9.14 4.55 -4.48
C LEU A 191 7.63 4.50 -4.75
N PRO A 192 6.78 4.95 -3.81
CA PRO A 192 5.34 4.94 -3.99
C PRO A 192 4.91 5.80 -5.18
N HIS A 193 3.99 5.28 -5.99
CA HIS A 193 3.34 5.99 -7.10
C HIS A 193 1.82 5.88 -6.94
N SER A 194 1.09 6.88 -7.47
CA SER A 194 -0.37 6.87 -7.60
C SER A 194 -0.87 6.06 -8.81
N GLY A 195 0.02 5.62 -9.69
CA GLY A 195 -0.33 4.78 -10.83
C GLY A 195 0.95 4.26 -11.47
N PHE A 196 0.95 3.00 -11.90
CA PHE A 196 2.15 2.39 -12.45
C PHE A 196 1.87 1.40 -13.56
N THR A 197 2.71 1.43 -14.60
CA THR A 197 2.69 0.43 -15.67
C THR A 197 3.88 -0.50 -15.52
N TYR A 198 3.62 -1.80 -15.37
CA TYR A 198 4.62 -2.84 -15.56
C TYR A 198 4.58 -3.39 -16.98
N TYR A 199 5.74 -3.44 -17.61
CA TYR A 199 5.96 -4.16 -18.85
C TYR A 199 6.59 -5.52 -18.52
N VAL A 200 5.97 -6.58 -19.01
CA VAL A 200 6.44 -7.97 -18.85
C VAL A 200 6.71 -8.51 -20.23
N PHE A 201 7.79 -9.26 -20.41
CA PHE A 201 8.06 -9.92 -21.66
C PHE A 201 8.62 -11.31 -21.39
N HIS A 202 8.46 -12.18 -22.37
CA HIS A 202 8.86 -13.57 -22.30
C HIS A 202 9.76 -13.91 -23.48
N CYS A 203 10.71 -14.81 -23.25
CA CYS A 203 11.57 -15.38 -24.29
C CYS A 203 11.17 -16.84 -24.55
N GLU A 204 11.66 -17.42 -25.63
CA GLU A 204 11.39 -18.83 -25.97
C GLU A 204 11.77 -19.82 -24.84
N LYS A 205 12.88 -19.54 -24.15
CA LYS A 205 13.40 -20.34 -23.02
C LYS A 205 13.71 -19.44 -21.82
N PRO A 206 13.71 -19.99 -20.58
CA PRO A 206 14.15 -19.23 -19.41
C PRO A 206 15.56 -18.69 -19.62
N ALA A 207 15.73 -17.38 -19.41
CA ALA A 207 16.96 -16.68 -19.73
C ALA A 207 17.25 -15.58 -18.72
N VAL A 208 18.52 -15.16 -18.67
CA VAL A 208 18.96 -13.99 -17.91
C VAL A 208 19.35 -12.90 -18.90
N ILE A 209 18.57 -11.83 -18.95
CA ILE A 209 18.65 -10.77 -19.96
C ILE A 209 19.32 -9.52 -19.38
N ASN A 210 20.07 -8.80 -20.20
CA ASN A 210 20.68 -7.53 -19.81
C ASN A 210 19.70 -6.35 -19.93
N VAL A 211 19.45 -5.65 -18.83
CA VAL A 211 18.63 -4.44 -18.75
C VAL A 211 19.37 -3.39 -17.94
N GLU A 212 19.66 -2.22 -18.53
CA GLU A 212 20.44 -1.15 -17.90
C GLU A 212 21.79 -1.62 -17.29
N GLY A 213 22.42 -2.63 -17.91
CA GLY A 213 23.67 -3.22 -17.43
C GLY A 213 23.53 -4.28 -16.34
N ILE A 214 22.32 -4.51 -15.81
CA ILE A 214 22.02 -5.56 -14.83
C ILE A 214 21.44 -6.79 -15.53
N TRP A 215 21.65 -7.96 -14.92
CA TRP A 215 21.18 -9.25 -15.39
C TRP A 215 19.88 -9.67 -14.68
N PHE A 216 18.78 -9.75 -15.43
CA PHE A 216 17.44 -10.09 -14.92
C PHE A 216 16.95 -11.43 -15.43
N HIS A 217 16.35 -12.24 -14.57
CA HIS A 217 15.74 -13.50 -14.97
C HIS A 217 14.37 -13.25 -15.60
N VAL A 218 14.15 -13.87 -16.76
CA VAL A 218 12.89 -13.88 -17.51
C VAL A 218 12.53 -15.34 -17.77
N ALA A 219 11.32 -15.71 -17.36
CA ALA A 219 10.74 -17.03 -17.64
C ALA A 219 9.70 -16.88 -18.76
N PRO A 220 9.46 -17.93 -19.57
CA PRO A 220 8.34 -17.98 -20.50
C PRO A 220 6.98 -17.95 -19.79
#